data_AF-A0A485KCT4-F1
#
_entry.id   AF-A0A485KCT4-F1
#
_cell.length_a   1.000
_cell.length_b   1.000
_cell.length_c   1.000
_cell.angle_alpha   90.00
_cell.angle_beta   90.00
_cell.angle_gamma   90.00
#
_symmetry.space_group_name_H-M   'P 1'
#
loop_
_entity.id
_entity.type
_entity.pdbx_description
1 polymer ?
#
loop_
_entity_poly.entity_id
_entity_poly.type
_entity_poly.pdbx_seq_one_letter_code
_entity_poly.pdbx_strand_id
1 'polypeptide(L)'
;MVVGISAASLVAGGLAVCFYVRRRTSSHETTSMLDQNVFKNIHDGGNSTTHHSRQATDMLDMRDLELYRIQEMDIQLNRVIGSGAFADVWSGTYQDELVAINSIQSTWT
;
A
#
# COMPACT_ATOMS: atom_id res chain seq x y z
N MET A 1 -43.62 -6.08 -28.40
CA MET A 1 -42.44 -5.20 -28.34
C MET A 1 -41.86 -5.31 -26.94
N VAL A 2 -40.83 -6.15 -26.74
CA VAL A 2 -40.07 -6.20 -25.48
C VAL A 2 -38.60 -6.28 -25.86
N VAL A 3 -38.11 -5.20 -26.45
CA VAL A 3 -36.68 -4.95 -26.62
C VAL A 3 -36.46 -3.54 -26.10
N GLY A 4 -36.24 -3.42 -24.80
CA GLY A 4 -36.20 -2.10 -24.18
C GLY A 4 -35.53 -1.99 -22.81
N ILE A 5 -34.98 -3.07 -22.26
CA ILE A 5 -34.28 -3.02 -20.97
C ILE A 5 -33.08 -3.97 -20.99
N SER A 6 -32.04 -3.65 -21.75
CA SER A 6 -30.77 -4.39 -21.69
C SER A 6 -29.56 -3.50 -21.49
N ALA A 7 -29.59 -2.26 -21.97
CA ALA A 7 -28.45 -1.36 -21.83
C ALA A 7 -28.33 -0.77 -20.40
N ALA A 8 -29.44 -0.44 -19.74
CA ALA A 8 -29.39 0.22 -18.43
C ALA A 8 -28.90 -0.69 -17.29
N SER A 9 -29.21 -1.98 -17.35
CA SER A 9 -28.82 -2.96 -16.32
C SER A 9 -27.32 -3.26 -16.34
N LEU A 10 -26.69 -3.27 -17.51
CA LEU A 10 -25.23 -3.49 -17.63
C LEU A 10 -24.44 -2.32 -17.05
N VAL A 11 -24.89 -1.08 -17.27
CA VAL A 11 -24.21 0.12 -16.74
C VAL A 11 -24.36 0.20 -15.23
N ALA A 12 -25.57 -0.03 -14.69
CA ALA A 12 -25.79 0.00 -13.23
C ALA A 12 -25.05 -1.13 -12.51
N GLY A 13 -25.07 -2.35 -13.06
CA GLY A 13 -24.33 -3.49 -12.51
C GLY A 13 -22.82 -3.28 -12.58
N GLY A 14 -22.31 -2.80 -13.71
CA GLY A 14 -20.90 -2.46 -13.88
C GLY A 14 -20.43 -1.36 -12.93
N LEU A 15 -21.22 -0.29 -12.76
CA LEU A 15 -20.93 0.78 -11.80
C LEU A 15 -21.00 0.30 -10.36
N ALA A 16 -21.98 -0.54 -9.99
CA ALA A 16 -22.09 -1.09 -8.64
C ALA A 16 -20.92 -2.02 -8.30
N VAL A 17 -20.53 -2.91 -9.22
CA VAL A 17 -19.35 -3.79 -9.05
C VAL A 17 -18.07 -2.96 -9.01
N CYS A 18 -17.93 -1.97 -9.89
CA CYS A 18 -16.77 -1.07 -9.90
C CYS A 18 -16.69 -0.25 -8.61
N PHE A 19 -17.81 0.25 -8.09
CA PHE A 19 -17.88 0.92 -6.79
C PHE A 19 -17.56 -0.04 -5.64
N TYR A 20 -18.06 -1.28 -5.68
CA TYR A 20 -17.79 -2.26 -4.63
C TYR A 20 -16.31 -2.67 -4.58
N VAL A 21 -15.68 -2.84 -5.74
CA VAL A 21 -14.24 -3.16 -5.85
C VAL A 21 -13.38 -1.93 -5.50
N ARG A 22 -13.73 -0.72 -5.97
CA ARG A 22 -13.02 0.53 -5.62
C ARG A 22 -13.17 0.88 -4.14
N ARG A 23 -14.32 0.60 -3.53
CA ARG A 23 -14.56 0.90 -2.10
C ARG A 23 -13.80 -0.04 -1.17
N ARG A 24 -13.44 -1.25 -1.63
CA ARG A 24 -12.57 -2.15 -0.85
C ARG A 24 -11.08 -1.77 -0.92
N THR A 25 -10.69 -0.89 -1.85
CA THR A 25 -9.34 -0.31 -1.92
C THR A 25 -9.32 1.12 -1.39
N SER A 26 -10.05 1.40 -0.31
CA SER A 26 -9.93 2.67 0.43
C SER A 26 -9.34 2.40 1.81
N SER A 27 -8.03 2.26 1.81
CA SER A 27 -7.11 2.37 2.94
C SER A 27 -5.77 2.63 2.26
N HIS A 28 -5.14 3.81 2.23
CA HIS A 28 -5.23 5.07 2.96
C HIS A 28 -4.74 6.16 1.97
N GLU A 29 -5.55 7.16 1.64
CA GLU A 29 -5.07 8.43 1.08
C GLU A 29 -5.76 9.55 1.85
N THR A 30 -5.19 9.94 2.99
CA THR A 30 -5.64 11.13 3.75
C THR A 30 -4.51 11.77 4.57
N THR A 31 -3.26 11.61 4.13
CA THR A 31 -2.07 12.21 4.76
C THR A 31 -1.21 12.98 3.75
N SER A 32 -1.84 13.68 2.80
CA SER A 32 -1.12 14.52 1.81
C SER A 32 -1.35 16.03 1.98
N MET A 33 -2.33 16.46 2.79
CA MET A 33 -2.70 17.88 2.86
C MET A 33 -2.03 18.67 4.01
N LEU A 34 -1.46 18.01 5.01
CA LEU A 34 -0.70 18.68 6.08
C LEU A 34 0.80 18.80 5.77
N ASP A 35 1.34 17.93 4.93
CA ASP A 35 2.77 17.88 4.62
C ASP A 35 3.21 19.01 3.66
N GLN A 36 2.33 19.40 2.73
CA GLN A 36 2.64 20.41 1.72
C GLN A 36 2.78 21.83 2.30
N ASN A 37 2.09 22.13 3.41
CA ASN A 37 2.20 23.41 4.12
C ASN A 37 3.47 23.51 4.97
N VAL A 38 4.07 22.37 5.37
CA VAL A 38 5.34 22.35 6.11
C VAL A 38 6.51 22.54 5.15
N PHE A 39 6.50 21.86 4.01
CA PHE A 39 7.60 21.95 3.02
C PHE A 39 7.71 23.34 2.39
N LYS A 40 6.59 24.04 2.18
CA LYS A 40 6.58 25.35 1.51
C LYS A 40 7.11 26.50 2.37
N ASN A 41 7.07 26.38 3.71
CA ASN A 41 7.50 27.45 4.62
C ASN A 41 9.01 27.48 4.90
N ILE A 42 9.80 26.57 4.30
CA ILE A 42 11.24 26.43 4.59
C ILE A 42 12.12 27.23 3.62
N HIS A 43 11.58 27.70 2.49
CA HIS A 43 12.39 28.30 1.42
C HIS A 43 12.48 29.83 1.39
N ASP A 44 11.84 30.54 2.32
CA ASP A 44 11.86 32.00 2.35
C ASP A 44 12.41 32.54 3.68
N GLY A 45 13.61 33.15 3.62
CA GLY A 45 13.93 34.33 4.43
C GLY A 45 14.77 34.12 5.71
N GLY A 46 16.08 34.36 5.56
CA GLY A 46 16.79 35.38 6.35
C GLY A 46 16.83 35.27 7.89
N ASN A 47 18.02 34.92 8.40
CA ASN A 47 18.63 35.49 9.60
C ASN A 47 17.82 35.44 10.91
N SER A 48 17.88 34.34 11.69
CA SER A 48 17.67 34.38 13.15
C SER A 48 18.21 33.13 13.87
N THR A 49 19.16 33.41 14.77
CA THR A 49 19.48 32.76 16.05
C THR A 49 19.09 31.30 16.28
N THR A 50 20.14 30.52 16.55
CA THR A 50 20.22 29.16 17.06
C THR A 50 19.20 28.83 18.17
N HIS A 51 17.98 28.44 17.79
CA HIS A 51 17.18 27.53 18.60
C HIS A 51 17.60 26.10 18.24
N HIS A 52 18.51 25.54 19.04
CA HIS A 52 18.74 24.10 19.05
C HIS A 52 17.44 23.40 19.49
N SER A 53 16.52 23.17 18.55
CA SER A 53 15.68 21.99 18.65
C SER A 53 16.67 20.82 18.60
N ARG A 54 16.85 20.16 19.74
CA ARG A 54 17.44 18.83 19.79
C ARG A 54 16.46 17.89 19.11
N GLN A 55 16.38 18.00 17.79
CA GLN A 55 15.74 17.04 16.92
C GLN A 55 16.63 15.82 17.03
N ALA A 56 16.30 14.92 17.95
CA ALA A 56 16.90 13.60 17.97
C ALA A 56 16.57 13.00 16.60
N THR A 57 17.52 13.05 15.68
CA THR A 57 17.58 12.13 14.56
C THR A 57 17.91 10.77 15.19
N ASP A 58 16.93 10.20 15.86
CA ASP A 58 16.99 8.81 16.30
C ASP A 58 16.81 7.99 15.03
N MET A 59 17.89 7.91 14.25
CA MET A 59 17.96 7.10 13.05
C MET A 59 17.76 5.66 13.51
N LEU A 60 16.62 5.06 13.14
CA LEU A 60 16.35 3.67 13.43
C LEU A 60 17.49 2.82 12.84
N ASP A 61 18.30 2.21 13.71
CA ASP A 61 19.43 1.40 13.27
C ASP A 61 18.92 0.04 12.77
N MET A 62 18.81 -0.08 11.44
CA MET A 62 18.33 -1.30 10.77
C MET A 62 19.44 -2.35 10.56
N ARG A 63 20.68 -2.10 11.04
CA ARG A 63 21.82 -3.00 10.81
C ARG A 63 21.74 -4.26 11.68
N ASP A 64 21.17 -4.14 12.88
CA ASP A 64 21.15 -5.21 13.89
C ASP A 64 19.73 -5.82 14.04
N LEU A 65 19.09 -6.17 12.92
CA LEU A 65 17.81 -6.87 12.91
C LEU A 65 18.00 -8.38 12.75
N GLU A 66 17.36 -9.16 13.62
CA GLU A 66 17.27 -10.61 13.46
C GLU A 66 16.09 -10.98 12.55
N LEU A 67 16.31 -11.94 11.64
CA LEU A 67 15.27 -12.46 10.77
C LEU A 67 14.36 -13.40 11.53
N TYR A 68 13.15 -12.94 11.84
CA TYR A 68 12.08 -13.84 12.30
C TYR A 68 11.44 -14.55 11.10
N ARG A 69 11.65 -15.86 11.00
CA ARG A 69 11.08 -16.68 9.92
C ARG A 69 9.77 -17.31 10.34
N ILE A 70 8.75 -17.07 9.53
CA ILE A 70 7.47 -17.78 9.59
C ILE A 70 7.63 -19.13 8.89
N GLN A 71 6.95 -20.17 9.38
CA GLN A 71 6.97 -21.47 8.73
C GLN A 71 6.14 -21.43 7.45
N GLU A 72 6.64 -22.06 6.40
CA GLU A 72 5.94 -22.10 5.10
C GLU A 72 4.55 -22.74 5.21
N MET A 73 4.38 -23.74 6.09
CA MET A 73 3.10 -24.40 6.32
C MET A 73 2.00 -23.49 6.88
N ASP A 74 2.38 -22.37 7.50
CA ASP A 74 1.43 -21.40 8.07
C ASP A 74 0.91 -20.41 7.01
N ILE A 75 1.45 -20.47 5.79
CA ILE A 75 1.15 -19.57 4.68
C ILE A 75 0.45 -20.35 3.57
N GLN A 76 -0.71 -19.86 3.13
CA GLN A 76 -1.40 -20.41 1.96
C GLN A 76 -1.40 -19.37 0.85
N LEU A 77 -0.81 -19.69 -0.30
CA LEU A 77 -0.78 -18.83 -1.49
C LEU A 77 -1.99 -19.14 -2.37
N ASN A 78 -2.75 -18.11 -2.75
CA ASN A 78 -3.98 -18.30 -3.53
C ASN A 78 -3.82 -17.86 -5.00
N ARG A 79 -3.51 -16.58 -5.25
CA ARG A 79 -3.29 -16.05 -6.60
C ARG A 79 -2.36 -14.87 -6.60
N VAL A 80 -1.64 -14.67 -7.69
CA VAL A 80 -0.89 -13.44 -7.94
C VAL A 80 -1.87 -12.27 -8.12
N ILE A 81 -1.65 -11.18 -7.38
CA ILE A 81 -2.41 -9.93 -7.44
C ILE A 81 -1.57 -8.76 -7.97
N GLY A 82 -0.25 -8.93 -8.09
CA GLY A 82 0.64 -7.98 -8.72
C GLY A 82 2.00 -8.62 -9.01
N SER A 83 2.69 -8.12 -10.02
CA SER A 83 4.04 -8.56 -10.40
C SER A 83 4.92 -7.36 -10.67
N GLY A 84 6.18 -7.43 -10.25
CA GLY A 84 7.18 -6.41 -10.45
C GLY A 84 8.52 -6.99 -10.85
N ALA A 85 9.51 -6.13 -11.09
CA ALA A 85 10.83 -6.53 -11.57
C ALA A 85 11.61 -7.44 -10.58
N PHE A 86 11.23 -7.46 -9.31
CA PHE A 86 11.96 -8.15 -8.24
C PHE A 86 11.11 -9.12 -7.43
N ALA A 87 9.79 -9.12 -7.64
CA ALA A 87 8.88 -9.89 -6.80
C ALA A 87 7.50 -10.06 -7.42
N ASP A 88 6.82 -11.12 -7.00
CA ASP A 88 5.40 -11.34 -7.22
C ASP A 88 4.65 -11.19 -5.90
N VAL A 89 3.55 -10.45 -5.93
CA VAL A 89 2.66 -10.25 -4.79
C VAL A 89 1.47 -11.19 -4.94
N TRP A 90 1.30 -12.06 -3.96
CA TRP A 90 0.22 -13.03 -3.89
C TRP A 90 -0.83 -12.59 -2.88
N SER A 91 -2.11 -12.79 -3.18
CA SER A 91 -3.12 -12.89 -2.12
C SER A 91 -3.03 -14.27 -1.50
N GLY A 92 -3.12 -14.36 -0.19
CA GLY A 92 -3.09 -15.61 0.53
C GLY A 92 -3.67 -15.49 1.93
N THR A 93 -3.46 -16.51 2.76
CA THR A 93 -3.85 -16.49 4.16
C THR A 93 -2.68 -16.86 5.06
N TYR A 94 -2.61 -16.19 6.21
CA TYR A 94 -1.71 -16.51 7.32
C TYR A 94 -2.54 -16.52 8.60
N GLN A 95 -2.51 -17.62 9.36
CA GLN A 95 -3.38 -17.82 10.53
C GLN A 95 -4.86 -17.50 10.23
N ASP A 96 -5.37 -18.00 9.11
CA ASP A 96 -6.73 -17.78 8.59
C ASP A 96 -7.09 -16.31 8.26
N GLU A 97 -6.14 -15.38 8.37
CA GLU A 97 -6.32 -13.99 7.99
C GLU A 97 -5.86 -13.75 6.55
N LEU A 98 -6.67 -12.99 5.79
CA LEU A 98 -6.35 -12.63 4.41
C LEU A 98 -5.21 -11.62 4.37
N VAL A 99 -4.10 -11.99 3.72
CA VAL A 99 -2.88 -11.18 3.64
C VAL A 99 -2.35 -11.07 2.21
N ALA A 100 -1.50 -10.08 1.97
CA ALA A 100 -0.68 -9.99 0.77
C ALA A 100 0.73 -10.49 1.08
N ILE A 101 1.23 -11.42 0.27
CA ILE A 101 2.53 -12.07 0.45
C ILE A 101 3.46 -11.59 -0.66
N ASN A 102 4.54 -10.92 -0.28
CA ASN A 102 5.55 -10.42 -1.21
C ASN A 102 6.65 -11.48 -1.40
N SER A 103 6.60 -12.21 -2.51
CA SER A 103 7.56 -13.26 -2.84
C SER A 103 8.69 -12.69 -3.68
N ILE A 104 9.87 -12.55 -3.08
CA ILE A 104 11.06 -12.02 -3.75
C ILE A 104 11.63 -13.09 -4.70
N GLN A 105 11.90 -12.71 -5.95
CA GLN A 105 12.51 -13.60 -6.92
C GLN A 105 14.00 -13.76 -6.59
N SER A 106 14.42 -15.00 -6.32
CA SER A 106 15.82 -15.29 -6.07
C SER A 106 16.53 -15.56 -7.39
N THR A 107 17.31 -14.58 -7.87
CA THR A 107 18.17 -14.73 -9.04
C THR A 107 19.50 -15.35 -8.61
N TRP A 108 19.63 -16.68 -8.67
CA TRP A 108 20.94 -17.34 -8.68
C TRP A 108 21.34 -17.56 -10.13
N THR A 109 22.15 -16.64 -10.68
CA THR A 109 22.85 -16.80 -11.97
C THR A 109 24.35 -16.89 -11.72
#